data_AF-A0A934KGB9-F1
#
_entry.id   AF-A0A934KGB9-F1
#
_cell.length_a   1.000
_cell.length_b   1.000
_cell.length_c   1.000
_cell.angle_alpha   90.00
_cell.angle_beta   90.00
_cell.angle_gamma   90.00
#
_symmetry.space_group_name_H-M   'P 1'
#
loop_
_entity.id
_entity.type
_entity.pdbx_description
1 polymer ?
#
loop_
_entity_poly.entity_id
_entity_poly.type
_entity_poly.pdbx_seq_one_letter_code
_entity_poly.pdbx_strand_id
1 'polypeptide(L)'
;MEQLVAELPADSPAGLFERAASLDSTGHSDLAVPLYRRALEIGLHGQRRRRAVIQMASSLRNVGQASESVDLLTAERDAGSDDLDDAVSAFLALALVDAGREREAVSIALTALSTHMTRYRRSLADYAQEISDQSSA
;
A
#
# COMPACT_ATOMS: atom_id res chain seq x y z
N MET A 1 3.63 -11.67 -19.93
CA MET A 1 2.72 -10.57 -19.54
C MET A 1 2.55 -9.56 -20.67
N GLU A 2 3.65 -9.01 -21.22
CA GLU A 2 3.62 -8.06 -22.36
C GLU A 2 2.76 -8.51 -23.56
N GLN A 3 2.83 -9.78 -23.99
CA GLN A 3 1.99 -10.30 -25.07
C GLN A 3 0.49 -10.26 -24.79
N LEU A 4 0.06 -10.47 -23.53
CA LEU A 4 -1.35 -10.45 -23.13
C LEU A 4 -1.87 -9.00 -22.96
N VAL A 5 -1.01 -8.10 -22.48
CA VAL A 5 -1.34 -6.66 -22.39
C VAL A 5 -1.50 -6.04 -23.78
N ALA A 6 -0.72 -6.49 -24.76
CA ALA A 6 -0.79 -6.00 -26.14
C ALA A 6 -2.11 -6.33 -26.87
N GLU A 7 -2.90 -7.28 -26.34
CA GLU A 7 -4.25 -7.59 -26.86
C GLU A 7 -5.29 -6.55 -26.44
N LEU A 8 -4.98 -5.69 -25.46
CA LEU A 8 -5.81 -4.57 -25.04
C LEU A 8 -5.42 -3.29 -25.78
N PRO A 9 -6.31 -2.29 -25.86
CA PRO A 9 -5.92 -0.94 -26.28
C PRO A 9 -4.73 -0.45 -25.45
N ALA A 10 -3.80 0.26 -26.08
CA ALA A 10 -2.55 0.72 -25.45
C ALA A 10 -2.77 1.51 -24.15
N ASP A 11 -3.91 2.20 -24.04
CA ASP A 11 -4.34 2.96 -22.86
C ASP A 11 -5.46 2.24 -22.07
N SER A 12 -5.50 0.90 -22.05
CA SER A 12 -6.41 0.19 -21.16
C SER A 12 -5.94 0.36 -19.70
N PRO A 13 -6.78 0.89 -18.78
CA PRO A 13 -6.40 1.02 -17.37
C PRO A 13 -5.95 -0.30 -16.76
N ALA A 14 -6.63 -1.40 -17.13
CA ALA A 14 -6.27 -2.74 -16.69
C ALA A 14 -4.95 -3.21 -17.32
N GLY A 15 -4.71 -2.93 -18.60
CA GLY A 15 -3.45 -3.28 -19.26
C GLY A 15 -2.24 -2.57 -18.63
N LEU A 16 -2.37 -1.28 -18.34
CA LEU A 16 -1.36 -0.49 -17.64
C LEU A 16 -1.09 -1.02 -16.24
N PHE A 17 -2.15 -1.37 -15.49
CA PHE A 17 -2.03 -1.98 -14.17
C PHE A 17 -1.25 -3.29 -14.19
N GLU A 18 -1.59 -4.23 -15.08
CA GLU A 18 -0.90 -5.53 -15.16
C GLU A 18 0.56 -5.35 -15.60
N ARG A 19 0.83 -4.42 -16.52
CA ARG A 19 2.20 -4.11 -16.93
C ARG A 19 3.03 -3.52 -15.78
N ALA A 20 2.45 -2.60 -15.02
CA ALA A 20 3.10 -2.04 -13.84
C ALA A 20 3.44 -3.15 -12.81
N ALA A 21 2.49 -4.06 -12.56
CA ALA A 21 2.68 -5.21 -11.66
C ALA A 21 3.72 -6.22 -12.16
N SER A 22 3.92 -6.31 -13.48
CA SER A 22 5.02 -7.10 -14.04
C SER A 22 6.38 -6.46 -13.76
N LEU A 23 6.45 -5.14 -13.83
CA LEU A 23 7.70 -4.38 -13.71
C LEU A 23 8.16 -4.31 -12.26
N ASP A 24 7.27 -4.00 -11.31
CA ASP A 24 7.66 -3.91 -9.90
C ASP A 24 8.07 -5.27 -9.32
N SER A 25 7.36 -6.35 -9.67
CA SER A 25 7.71 -7.72 -9.26
C SER A 25 9.05 -8.21 -9.81
N THR A 26 9.56 -7.56 -10.86
CA THR A 26 10.89 -7.82 -11.44
C THR A 26 11.93 -6.78 -11.06
N GLY A 27 11.63 -5.90 -10.11
CA GLY A 27 12.57 -4.92 -9.54
C GLY A 27 12.64 -3.58 -10.28
N HIS A 28 11.78 -3.34 -11.26
CA HIS A 28 11.72 -2.11 -12.05
C HIS A 28 10.67 -1.14 -11.52
N SER A 29 10.74 -0.82 -10.23
CA SER A 29 9.79 0.09 -9.56
C SER A 29 9.74 1.49 -10.18
N ASP A 30 10.86 1.99 -10.68
CA ASP A 30 10.97 3.27 -11.40
C ASP A 30 10.11 3.31 -12.67
N LEU A 31 10.01 2.18 -13.38
CA LEU A 31 9.17 2.04 -14.57
C LEU A 31 7.71 1.70 -14.22
N ALA A 32 7.47 1.04 -13.10
CA ALA A 32 6.13 0.64 -12.66
C ALA A 32 5.28 1.83 -12.18
N VAL A 33 5.86 2.72 -11.37
CA VAL A 33 5.16 3.89 -10.77
C VAL A 33 4.41 4.74 -11.81
N PRO A 34 5.02 5.21 -12.93
CA PRO A 34 4.29 6.02 -13.90
C PRO A 34 3.12 5.28 -14.55
N LEU A 35 3.22 3.96 -14.74
CA LEU A 35 2.13 3.15 -15.29
C LEU A 35 0.97 3.00 -14.31
N TYR A 36 1.25 2.78 -13.02
CA TYR A 36 0.21 2.78 -11.99
C TYR A 36 -0.50 4.14 -11.90
N ARG A 37 0.26 5.24 -11.86
CA ARG A 37 -0.32 6.60 -11.85
C ARG A 37 -1.24 6.81 -13.05
N ARG A 38 -0.77 6.45 -14.25
CA ARG A 38 -1.57 6.58 -15.47
C ARG A 38 -2.85 5.73 -15.38
N ALA A 39 -2.74 4.47 -14.98
CA ALA A 39 -3.90 3.57 -14.84
C ALA A 39 -4.97 4.17 -13.91
N LEU A 40 -4.55 4.71 -12.76
CA LEU A 40 -5.44 5.39 -11.80
C LEU A 40 -6.07 6.65 -12.41
N GLU A 41 -5.28 7.49 -13.08
CA GLU A 41 -5.74 8.71 -13.74
C GLU A 41 -6.82 8.45 -14.79
N ILE A 42 -6.65 7.40 -15.61
CA ILE A 42 -7.60 7.05 -16.68
C ILE A 42 -8.77 6.17 -16.22
N GLY A 43 -8.98 6.04 -14.90
CA GLY A 43 -10.19 5.45 -14.34
C GLY A 43 -10.12 3.95 -14.04
N LEU A 44 -8.94 3.42 -13.67
CA LEU A 44 -8.88 2.11 -13.02
C LEU A 44 -9.77 2.14 -11.76
N HIS A 45 -10.62 1.13 -11.60
CA HIS A 45 -11.68 1.10 -10.58
C HIS A 45 -11.80 -0.28 -9.92
N GLY A 46 -12.66 -0.35 -8.90
CA GLY A 46 -12.90 -1.56 -8.11
C GLY A 46 -11.65 -2.05 -7.39
N GLN A 47 -11.59 -3.35 -7.11
CA GLN A 47 -10.48 -3.95 -6.35
C GLN A 47 -9.11 -3.77 -7.04
N ARG A 48 -9.06 -3.66 -8.38
CA ARG A 48 -7.82 -3.38 -9.11
C ARG A 48 -7.24 -2.00 -8.78
N ARG A 49 -8.09 -0.98 -8.58
CA ARG A 49 -7.65 0.35 -8.16
C ARG A 49 -6.96 0.30 -6.81
N ARG A 50 -7.59 -0.33 -5.81
CA ARG A 50 -7.01 -0.47 -4.46
C ARG A 50 -5.69 -1.23 -4.48
N ARG A 51 -5.63 -2.33 -5.23
CA ARG A 51 -4.37 -3.06 -5.48
C ARG A 51 -3.30 -2.20 -6.16
N ALA A 52 -3.68 -1.35 -7.12
CA ALA A 52 -2.74 -0.46 -7.80
C ALA A 52 -2.13 0.55 -6.84
N VAL A 53 -2.93 1.14 -5.94
CA VAL A 53 -2.44 2.06 -4.90
C VAL A 53 -1.44 1.35 -3.99
N ILE A 54 -1.77 0.15 -3.48
CA ILE A 54 -0.88 -0.63 -2.59
C ILE A 54 0.45 -0.96 -3.27
N GLN A 55 0.41 -1.51 -4.50
CA GLN A 55 1.63 -1.90 -5.23
C GLN A 55 2.46 -0.68 -5.63
N MET A 56 1.82 0.41 -6.07
CA MET A 56 2.49 1.67 -6.37
C MET A 56 3.16 2.25 -5.13
N ALA A 57 2.49 2.25 -3.98
CA ALA A 57 3.06 2.71 -2.72
C ALA A 57 4.28 1.87 -2.30
N SER A 58 4.24 0.55 -2.48
CA SER A 58 5.40 -0.32 -2.29
C SER A 58 6.56 0.05 -3.23
N SER A 59 6.26 0.30 -4.51
CA SER A 59 7.25 0.74 -5.49
C SER A 59 7.85 2.11 -5.17
N LEU A 60 7.05 3.06 -4.66
CA LEU A 60 7.51 4.39 -4.24
C LEU A 60 8.55 4.32 -3.12
N ARG A 61 8.38 3.40 -2.16
CA ARG A 61 9.40 3.14 -1.13
C ARG A 61 10.74 2.74 -1.73
N ASN A 62 10.72 1.81 -2.69
CA ASN A 62 11.92 1.30 -3.34
C ASN A 62 12.69 2.38 -4.13
N VAL A 63 12.01 3.42 -4.60
CA VAL A 63 12.62 4.56 -5.32
C VAL A 63 12.87 5.77 -4.41
N GLY A 64 12.82 5.59 -3.08
CA GLY A 64 13.15 6.63 -2.09
C GLY A 64 12.04 7.66 -1.85
N GLN A 65 10.83 7.42 -2.34
CA GLN A 65 9.66 8.30 -2.18
C GLN A 65 8.74 7.82 -1.05
N ALA A 66 9.32 7.51 0.12
CA ALA A 66 8.60 6.94 1.25
C ALA A 66 7.46 7.84 1.77
N SER A 67 7.64 9.16 1.82
CA SER A 67 6.59 10.09 2.27
C SER A 67 5.33 10.03 1.39
N GLU A 68 5.49 9.97 0.06
CA GLU A 68 4.35 9.83 -0.85
C GLU A 68 3.65 8.48 -0.67
N SER A 69 4.43 7.42 -0.41
CA SER A 69 3.89 6.09 -0.08
C SER A 69 3.00 6.13 1.17
N VAL A 70 3.46 6.82 2.23
CA VAL A 70 2.68 7.01 3.46
C VAL A 70 1.38 7.76 3.19
N ASP A 71 1.44 8.87 2.44
CA ASP A 71 0.25 9.68 2.13
C ASP A 71 -0.80 8.87 1.36
N LEU A 72 -0.37 8.12 0.34
CA LEU A 72 -1.26 7.28 -0.46
C LEU A 72 -1.93 6.18 0.36
N LEU A 73 -1.17 5.47 1.18
CA LEU A 73 -1.69 4.37 1.99
C LEU A 73 -2.57 4.86 3.15
N THR A 74 -2.27 6.04 3.69
CA THR A 74 -3.13 6.69 4.69
C THR A 74 -4.47 7.06 4.05
N ALA A 75 -4.46 7.72 2.89
CA ALA A 75 -5.67 8.04 2.17
C ALA A 75 -6.47 6.79 1.77
N GLU A 76 -5.81 5.72 1.34
CA GLU A 76 -6.48 4.46 0.96
C GLU A 76 -7.09 3.74 2.17
N ARG A 77 -6.46 3.82 3.35
CA ARG A 77 -7.03 3.33 4.61
C ARG A 77 -8.31 4.09 4.98
N ASP A 78 -8.32 5.40 4.78
CA ASP A 78 -9.45 6.26 5.15
C ASP A 78 -10.60 6.19 4.13
N ALA A 79 -10.33 5.74 2.89
CA ALA A 79 -11.30 5.68 1.80
C ALA A 79 -12.30 4.52 1.91
N GLY A 80 -11.96 3.43 2.61
CA GLY A 80 -12.86 2.28 2.74
C GLY A 80 -12.19 1.05 3.38
N SER A 81 -13.02 0.05 3.67
CA SER A 81 -12.62 -1.22 4.29
C SER A 81 -13.06 -2.40 3.43
N ASP A 82 -12.14 -3.34 3.16
CA ASP A 82 -12.39 -4.60 2.47
C ASP A 82 -11.33 -5.67 2.84
N ASP A 83 -11.23 -6.74 2.06
CA ASP A 83 -10.30 -7.86 2.27
C ASP A 83 -8.81 -7.46 2.16
N LEU A 84 -8.49 -6.23 1.74
CA LEU A 84 -7.14 -5.69 1.61
C LEU A 84 -6.69 -4.81 2.79
N ASP A 85 -7.49 -4.66 3.85
CA ASP A 85 -7.17 -3.79 4.99
C ASP A 85 -5.85 -4.16 5.68
N ASP A 86 -5.57 -5.46 5.82
CA ASP A 86 -4.30 -5.96 6.36
C ASP A 86 -3.12 -5.57 5.46
N ALA A 87 -3.31 -5.65 4.13
CA ALA A 87 -2.27 -5.28 3.18
C ALA A 87 -1.98 -3.76 3.25
N VAL A 88 -3.02 -2.92 3.30
CA VAL A 88 -2.86 -1.47 3.48
C VAL A 88 -2.08 -1.18 4.77
N SER A 89 -2.46 -1.81 5.88
CA SER A 89 -1.81 -1.61 7.18
C SER A 89 -0.33 -2.05 7.17
N ALA A 90 -0.05 -3.21 6.57
CA ALA A 90 1.31 -3.74 6.48
C ALA A 90 2.22 -2.86 5.61
N PHE A 91 1.76 -2.46 4.42
CA PHE A 91 2.55 -1.61 3.54
C PHE A 91 2.68 -0.19 4.08
N LEU A 92 1.69 0.32 4.82
CA LEU A 92 1.77 1.62 5.49
C LEU A 92 2.83 1.60 6.59
N ALA A 93 2.86 0.54 7.42
CA ALA A 93 3.90 0.36 8.42
C ALA A 93 5.29 0.32 7.77
N LEU A 94 5.46 -0.39 6.66
CA LEU A 94 6.73 -0.42 5.93
C LEU A 94 7.11 0.97 5.37
N ALA A 95 6.15 1.73 4.83
CA ALA A 95 6.40 3.09 4.33
C ALA A 95 6.80 4.04 5.46
N LEU A 96 6.17 3.91 6.63
CA LEU A 96 6.49 4.68 7.83
C LEU A 96 7.89 4.38 8.35
N VAL A 97 8.34 3.12 8.32
CA VAL A 97 9.73 2.77 8.66
C VAL A 97 10.71 3.48 7.74
N ASP A 98 10.51 3.43 6.43
CA ASP A 98 11.41 4.11 5.49
C ASP A 98 11.37 5.64 5.61
N ALA A 99 10.29 6.19 6.18
CA ALA A 99 10.13 7.61 6.49
C ALA A 99 10.65 8.00 7.89
N GLY A 100 11.22 7.08 8.67
CA GLY A 100 11.71 7.34 10.03
C GLY A 100 10.62 7.55 11.08
N ARG A 101 9.44 6.94 10.87
CA ARG A 101 8.26 6.96 11.76
C ARG A 101 7.98 5.58 12.33
N GLU A 102 9.01 4.90 12.83
CA GLU A 102 8.96 3.48 13.22
C GLU A 102 7.99 3.20 14.36
N ARG A 103 7.83 4.13 15.32
CA ARG A 103 6.89 3.94 16.43
C ARG A 103 5.45 3.87 15.94
N GLU A 104 5.08 4.76 15.03
CA GLU A 104 3.77 4.74 14.38
C GLU A 104 3.59 3.48 13.53
N ALA A 105 4.63 3.07 12.80
CA ALA A 105 4.63 1.82 12.05
C ALA A 105 4.31 0.60 12.94
N VAL A 106 4.98 0.51 14.10
CA VAL A 106 4.76 -0.57 15.08
C VAL A 106 3.34 -0.50 15.63
N SER A 107 2.84 0.68 15.99
CA SER A 107 1.46 0.85 16.46
C SER A 107 0.45 0.33 15.44
N ILE A 108 0.58 0.71 14.16
CA ILE A 108 -0.31 0.26 13.09
C ILE A 108 -0.22 -1.26 12.90
N ALA A 109 0.98 -1.83 12.84
CA ALA A 109 1.17 -3.26 12.64
C ALA A 109 0.60 -4.10 13.79
N LEU A 110 0.82 -3.69 15.05
CA LEU A 110 0.28 -4.38 16.22
C LEU A 110 -1.24 -4.25 16.31
N THR A 111 -1.79 -3.08 15.94
CA THR A 111 -3.25 -2.88 15.86
C THR A 111 -3.87 -3.86 14.88
N ALA A 112 -3.33 -3.94 13.66
CA ALA A 112 -3.80 -4.88 12.64
C ALA A 112 -3.70 -6.34 13.12
N LEU A 113 -2.53 -6.74 13.65
CA LEU A 113 -2.31 -8.11 14.15
C LEU A 113 -3.27 -8.48 15.30
N SER A 114 -3.61 -7.54 16.18
CA SER A 114 -4.49 -7.79 17.33
C SER A 114 -5.84 -8.37 16.92
N THR A 115 -6.38 -7.95 15.77
CA THR A 115 -7.68 -8.40 15.25
C THR A 115 -7.71 -9.90 14.95
N HIS A 116 -6.57 -10.46 14.57
CA HIS A 116 -6.39 -11.87 14.22
C HIS A 116 -6.13 -12.77 15.43
N MET A 117 -5.91 -12.20 16.62
CA MET A 117 -5.55 -12.99 17.79
C MET A 117 -6.78 -13.54 18.53
N THR A 118 -6.74 -14.83 18.87
CA THR A 118 -7.72 -15.48 19.76
C THR A 118 -7.45 -15.19 21.24
N ARG A 119 -6.19 -15.01 21.63
CA ARG A 119 -5.76 -14.64 22.99
C ARG A 119 -4.94 -13.36 22.94
N TYR A 120 -4.96 -12.57 24.01
CA TYR A 120 -4.21 -11.31 24.13
C TYR A 120 -4.60 -10.19 23.16
N ARG A 121 -5.71 -10.32 22.41
CA ARG A 121 -6.23 -9.29 21.51
C ARG A 121 -6.31 -7.91 22.18
N ARG A 122 -7.01 -7.83 23.32
CA ARG A 122 -7.19 -6.57 24.06
C ARG A 122 -5.85 -5.99 24.49
N SER A 123 -5.01 -6.79 25.15
CA SER A 123 -3.71 -6.33 25.61
C SER A 123 -2.83 -5.82 24.47
N LEU A 124 -2.82 -6.49 23.32
CA LEU A 124 -2.04 -6.04 22.17
C LEU A 124 -2.58 -4.73 21.58
N ALA A 125 -3.90 -4.58 21.48
CA ALA A 125 -4.53 -3.35 21.04
C ALA A 125 -4.23 -2.19 22.01
N ASP A 126 -4.28 -2.43 23.33
CA ASP A 126 -3.96 -1.43 24.35
C ASP A 126 -2.50 -0.96 24.23
N TYR A 127 -1.53 -1.88 24.04
CA TYR A 127 -0.13 -1.51 23.80
C TYR A 127 0.09 -0.76 22.48
N ALA A 128 -0.62 -1.16 21.43
CA ALA A 128 -0.54 -0.46 20.14
C ALA A 128 -1.02 1.00 20.28
N GLN A 129 -2.09 1.24 21.03
CA GLN A 129 -2.59 2.57 21.32
C GLN A 129 -1.60 3.40 22.15
N GLU A 130 -1.01 2.81 23.20
CA GLU A 130 -0.01 3.50 24.03
C GLU A 130 1.20 3.98 23.21
N ILE A 131 1.67 3.17 22.25
CA ILE A 131 2.76 3.56 21.34
C ILE A 131 2.35 4.75 20.46
N SER A 132 1.11 4.77 19.97
CA SER A 132 0.57 5.86 19.14
C SER A 132 0.53 7.19 19.90
N ASP A 133 0.00 7.16 21.13
CA ASP A 133 -0.16 8.35 21.98
C ASP A 133 1.19 9.00 22.30
N GLN A 134 2.23 8.17 22.52
CA GLN A 134 3.60 8.64 22.76
C GLN A 134 4.31 9.16 21.51
N SER A 135 3.82 8.83 20.32
CA SER A 135 4.40 9.29 19.05
C SER A 135 3.81 10.62 18.58
N SER A 136 2.68 11.03 19.16
CA SER A 136 1.97 12.27 18.86
C SER A 136 2.30 13.43 19.81
N ALA A 137 3.16 13.17 20.80
CA ALA A 137 3.60 14.11 21.84
C ALA A 137 5.00 14.66 21.53
#